data_AF-A0A448MWI2-F1
#
_entry.id   AF-A0A448MWI2-F1
#
_cell.length_a   1.000
_cell.length_b   1.000
_cell.length_c   1.000
_cell.angle_alpha   90.00
_cell.angle_beta   90.00
_cell.angle_gamma   90.00
#
_symmetry.space_group_name_H-M   'P 1'
#
loop_
_entity.id
_entity.type
_entity.pdbx_description
1 polymer ?
#
loop_
_entity_poly.entity_id
_entity_poly.type
_entity_poly.pdbx_seq_one_letter_code
_entity_poly.pdbx_strand_id
1 'polypeptide(L)'
;MSVPGYLLAWARLPGPARLLAEVRRRRERGWRGDRGEVSLDWSPSERRDIGRFLKADWRESGRGVRASELRQGLRAHGAGLDELLVALGGPLRDLRGERAEAEQARESDRAAGLALLRGAVGDWGDDLTVVARGILQPAPSWALLAGEVADVLAATGEEPRRLAELAAALFRDPHALDRSTPLGRACVRSLELRRAVTEGGSYRDPLEDAQLWSAAWAGAGVICDAVSAQVLVLNLPLTGNAPAVRLCHAAPGEPVWLTLRSLRGAWELARGAEVFVCENPTVLEAAADRHGAASRPLVCTFGLPSQAAWELLTGLGDVRCHVRADGDVVGWRIVNQLRDRLPGAFTWRMPEGCTAYEEELLEDLLSDLKGDTLGP
;
A
#
# COMPACT_ATOMS: atom_id res chain seq x y z
N MET A 1 3.82 -52.66 22.78
CA MET A 1 4.35 -53.98 22.34
C MET A 1 5.07 -53.77 21.02
N SER A 2 6.18 -54.46 20.78
CA SER A 2 6.91 -54.33 19.51
C SER A 2 6.15 -55.07 18.40
N VAL A 3 6.04 -54.47 17.21
CA VAL A 3 5.43 -55.11 16.04
C VAL A 3 6.24 -56.36 15.67
N PRO A 4 5.63 -57.55 15.59
CA PRO A 4 6.33 -58.78 15.22
C PRO A 4 7.12 -58.66 13.90
N GLY A 5 8.35 -59.17 13.88
CA GLY A 5 9.25 -59.03 12.72
C GLY A 5 8.69 -59.61 11.41
N TYR A 6 7.89 -60.67 11.48
CA TYR A 6 7.24 -61.25 10.29
C TYR A 6 6.13 -60.35 9.72
N LEU A 7 5.47 -59.53 10.55
CA LEU A 7 4.50 -58.53 10.08
C LEU A 7 5.21 -57.38 9.38
N LEU A 8 6.39 -56.96 9.86
CA LEU A 8 7.23 -55.99 9.16
C LEU A 8 7.73 -56.54 7.81
N ALA A 9 8.10 -57.82 7.75
CA ALA A 9 8.47 -58.47 6.49
C ALA A 9 7.30 -58.55 5.51
N TRP A 10 6.10 -58.91 5.97
CA TRP A 10 4.89 -58.89 5.16
C TRP A 10 4.55 -57.48 4.66
N ALA A 11 4.63 -56.47 5.53
CA ALA A 11 4.31 -55.09 5.19
C ALA A 11 5.23 -54.48 4.12
N ARG A 12 6.42 -55.07 3.91
CA ARG A 12 7.38 -54.68 2.86
C ARG A 12 7.11 -55.36 1.52
N LEU A 13 6.21 -56.34 1.44
CA LEU A 13 5.79 -56.92 0.17
C LEU A 13 5.04 -55.87 -0.67
N PRO A 14 5.08 -55.93 -2.02
CA PRO A 14 4.53 -54.89 -2.89
C PRO A 14 3.06 -54.53 -2.60
N GLY A 15 2.20 -55.54 -2.44
CA GLY A 15 0.77 -55.33 -2.16
C GLY A 15 0.51 -54.65 -0.80
N PRO A 16 0.96 -55.25 0.31
CA PRO A 16 0.86 -54.67 1.65
C PRO A 16 1.49 -53.28 1.76
N ALA A 17 2.64 -53.03 1.13
CA ALA A 17 3.30 -51.73 1.16
C ALA A 17 2.43 -50.65 0.52
N ARG A 18 1.85 -50.91 -0.67
CA ARG A 18 0.91 -49.98 -1.34
C ARG A 18 -0.36 -49.76 -0.51
N LEU A 19 -0.93 -50.85 0.04
CA LEU A 19 -2.11 -50.79 0.90
C LEU A 19 -1.86 -49.93 2.14
N LEU A 20 -0.79 -50.20 2.88
CA LEU A 20 -0.45 -49.51 4.12
C LEU A 20 -0.06 -48.04 3.87
N ALA A 21 0.58 -47.73 2.74
CA ALA A 21 0.84 -46.36 2.33
C ALA A 21 -0.46 -45.57 2.06
N GLU A 22 -1.44 -46.17 1.39
CA GLU A 22 -2.74 -45.53 1.16
C GLU A 22 -3.56 -45.41 2.46
N VAL A 23 -3.54 -46.45 3.30
CA VAL A 23 -4.15 -46.43 4.62
C VAL A 23 -3.54 -45.32 5.48
N ARG A 24 -2.21 -45.17 5.48
CA ARG A 24 -1.51 -44.07 6.16
C ARG A 24 -1.97 -42.71 5.63
N ARG A 25 -1.95 -42.52 4.31
CA ARG A 25 -2.40 -41.26 3.67
C ARG A 25 -3.82 -40.89 4.11
N ARG A 26 -4.75 -41.86 4.12
CA ARG A 26 -6.13 -41.63 4.57
C ARG A 26 -6.19 -41.35 6.07
N ARG A 27 -5.45 -42.09 6.87
CA ARG A 27 -5.37 -41.94 8.33
C ARG A 27 -4.89 -40.54 8.72
N GLU A 28 -3.82 -40.07 8.09
CA GLU A 28 -3.24 -38.74 8.30
C GLU A 28 -4.17 -37.60 7.84
N ARG A 29 -5.09 -37.87 6.91
CA ARG A 29 -6.16 -36.94 6.49
C ARG A 29 -7.44 -37.01 7.34
N GLY A 30 -7.40 -37.72 8.47
CA GLY A 30 -8.51 -37.79 9.42
C GLY A 30 -9.48 -38.96 9.20
N TRP A 31 -9.13 -39.97 8.41
CA TRP A 31 -9.93 -41.19 8.29
C TRP A 31 -9.86 -42.01 9.59
N ARG A 32 -11.01 -42.16 10.27
CA ARG A 32 -11.11 -42.88 11.56
C ARG A 32 -12.08 -44.07 11.55
N GLY A 33 -12.85 -44.27 10.47
CA GLY A 33 -13.93 -45.25 10.44
C GLY A 33 -13.48 -46.70 10.19
N ASP A 34 -14.23 -47.66 10.73
CA ASP A 34 -14.10 -49.10 10.45
C ASP A 34 -14.81 -49.53 9.16
N ARG A 35 -15.69 -48.67 8.61
CA ARG A 35 -16.51 -48.97 7.43
C ARG A 35 -15.85 -48.60 6.10
N GLY A 36 -14.70 -47.93 6.12
CA GLY A 36 -14.04 -47.50 4.89
C GLY A 36 -13.32 -48.67 4.19
N GLU A 37 -13.36 -48.66 2.87
CA GLU A 37 -12.72 -49.66 2.01
C GLU A 37 -11.59 -48.99 1.22
N VAL A 38 -10.44 -49.65 1.16
CA VAL A 38 -9.31 -49.25 0.32
C VAL A 38 -9.35 -50.08 -0.96
N SER A 39 -9.85 -49.44 -2.02
CA SER A 39 -9.94 -50.00 -3.36
C SER A 39 -8.87 -49.34 -4.23
N LEU A 40 -7.82 -50.09 -4.54
CA LEU A 40 -6.81 -49.73 -5.54
C LEU A 40 -6.80 -50.82 -6.63
N ASP A 41 -6.18 -50.52 -7.76
CA ASP A 41 -5.93 -51.52 -8.78
C ASP A 41 -4.80 -52.45 -8.31
N TRP A 42 -5.19 -53.67 -7.96
CA TRP A 42 -4.33 -54.70 -7.38
C TRP A 42 -4.04 -55.79 -8.43
N SER A 43 -2.77 -56.03 -8.69
CA SER A 43 -2.33 -57.20 -9.45
C SER A 43 -2.65 -58.52 -8.71
N PRO A 44 -2.73 -59.66 -9.41
CA PRO A 44 -2.94 -60.96 -8.78
C PRO A 44 -1.89 -61.31 -7.71
N SER A 45 -0.64 -60.89 -7.89
CA SER A 45 0.43 -61.06 -6.89
C SER A 45 0.19 -60.20 -5.65
N GLU A 46 -0.20 -58.93 -5.81
CA GLU A 46 -0.50 -58.06 -4.67
C GLU A 46 -1.71 -58.55 -3.87
N ARG A 47 -2.75 -59.08 -4.54
CA ARG A 47 -3.90 -59.70 -3.85
C ARG A 47 -3.48 -60.93 -3.05
N ARG A 48 -2.54 -61.75 -3.55
CA ARG A 48 -1.99 -62.89 -2.79
C ARG A 48 -1.21 -62.43 -1.56
N ASP A 49 -0.41 -61.37 -1.69
CA ASP A 49 0.38 -60.83 -0.59
C ASP A 49 -0.51 -60.23 0.51
N ILE A 50 -1.47 -59.38 0.12
CA ILE A 50 -2.43 -58.75 1.04
C ILE A 50 -3.30 -59.82 1.73
N GLY A 51 -3.78 -60.80 0.96
CA GLY A 51 -4.71 -61.82 1.44
C GLY A 51 -4.15 -62.81 2.46
N ARG A 52 -2.87 -62.71 2.87
CA ARG A 52 -2.30 -63.52 3.97
C ARG A 52 -2.93 -63.20 5.33
N PHE A 53 -3.43 -61.98 5.50
CA PHE A 53 -4.00 -61.49 6.76
C PHE A 53 -5.48 -61.10 6.65
N LEU A 54 -6.14 -61.46 5.54
CA LEU A 54 -7.57 -61.26 5.32
C LEU A 54 -8.28 -62.62 5.25
N LYS A 55 -9.61 -62.61 5.20
CA LYS A 55 -10.42 -63.83 5.02
C LYS A 55 -10.09 -64.51 3.69
N ALA A 56 -10.18 -65.84 3.66
CA ALA A 56 -9.78 -66.66 2.52
C ALA A 56 -10.50 -66.28 1.21
N ASP A 57 -11.77 -65.89 1.31
CA ASP A 57 -12.63 -65.46 0.19
C ASP A 57 -12.25 -64.09 -0.40
N TRP A 58 -11.48 -63.26 0.32
CA TRP A 58 -11.14 -61.91 -0.15
C TRP A 58 -10.30 -61.92 -1.42
N ARG A 59 -9.36 -62.88 -1.51
CA ARG A 59 -8.38 -62.97 -2.61
C ARG A 59 -9.05 -63.04 -3.98
N GLU A 60 -10.16 -63.79 -4.05
CA GLU A 60 -10.92 -64.08 -5.28
C GLU A 60 -12.11 -63.13 -5.48
N SER A 61 -12.51 -62.38 -4.45
CA SER A 61 -13.75 -61.58 -4.48
C SER A 61 -13.71 -60.30 -5.32
N GLY A 62 -12.54 -59.86 -5.81
CA GLY A 62 -12.38 -58.57 -6.51
C GLY A 62 -12.53 -57.31 -5.64
N ARG A 63 -13.12 -57.42 -4.44
CA ARG A 63 -13.39 -56.33 -3.49
C ARG A 63 -12.11 -55.61 -3.02
N GLY A 64 -12.24 -54.36 -2.59
CA GLY A 64 -11.20 -53.63 -1.88
C GLY A 64 -11.03 -54.14 -0.44
N VAL A 65 -10.02 -53.63 0.26
CA VAL A 65 -9.71 -54.06 1.64
C VAL A 65 -10.50 -53.22 2.62
N ARG A 66 -11.40 -53.84 3.39
CA ARG A 66 -12.11 -53.15 4.47
C ARG A 66 -11.18 -52.87 5.65
N ALA A 67 -11.28 -51.67 6.21
CA ALA A 67 -10.47 -51.25 7.36
C ALA A 67 -10.64 -52.17 8.56
N SER A 68 -11.89 -52.59 8.83
CA SER A 68 -12.22 -53.53 9.90
C SER A 68 -11.56 -54.89 9.72
N GLU A 69 -11.55 -55.43 8.49
CA GLU A 69 -10.92 -56.71 8.17
C GLU A 69 -9.40 -56.65 8.32
N LEU A 70 -8.77 -55.57 7.83
CA LEU A 70 -7.35 -55.33 8.00
C LEU A 70 -6.97 -55.20 9.49
N ARG A 71 -7.73 -54.43 10.27
CA ARG A 71 -7.52 -54.29 11.71
C ARG A 71 -7.69 -55.61 12.46
N GLN A 72 -8.71 -56.39 12.12
CA GLN A 72 -8.96 -57.69 12.73
C GLN A 72 -7.82 -58.68 12.41
N GLY A 73 -7.39 -58.74 11.15
CA GLY A 73 -6.30 -59.59 10.69
C GLY A 73 -4.97 -59.28 11.39
N LEU A 74 -4.63 -57.99 11.52
CA LEU A 74 -3.43 -57.55 12.23
C LEU A 74 -3.50 -57.84 13.73
N ARG A 75 -4.65 -57.60 14.37
CA ARG A 75 -4.85 -57.89 15.81
C ARG A 75 -4.72 -59.37 16.12
N ALA A 76 -5.23 -60.25 15.27
CA ALA A 76 -5.08 -61.70 15.42
C ALA A 76 -3.59 -62.14 15.38
N HIS A 77 -2.73 -61.31 14.82
CA HIS A 77 -1.28 -61.52 14.69
C HIS A 77 -0.47 -60.64 15.65
N GLY A 78 -1.12 -60.03 16.65
CA GLY A 78 -0.45 -59.32 17.74
C GLY A 78 0.01 -57.89 17.44
N ALA A 79 -0.53 -57.24 16.39
CA ALA A 79 -0.23 -55.83 16.12
C ALA A 79 -1.47 -54.98 15.84
N GLY A 80 -1.48 -53.74 16.32
CA GLY A 80 -2.41 -52.72 15.86
C GLY A 80 -2.04 -52.19 14.48
N LEU A 81 -3.05 -51.73 13.71
CA LEU A 81 -2.81 -51.05 12.44
C LEU A 81 -1.96 -49.79 12.62
N ASP A 82 -2.34 -48.91 13.56
CA ASP A 82 -1.61 -47.65 13.79
C ASP A 82 -0.17 -47.91 14.30
N GLU A 83 0.03 -48.94 15.13
CA GLU A 83 1.36 -49.38 15.59
C GLU A 83 2.24 -49.84 14.41
N LEU A 84 1.67 -50.63 13.49
CA LEU A 84 2.36 -51.08 12.28
C LEU A 84 2.73 -49.90 11.38
N LEU A 85 1.81 -48.94 11.17
CA LEU A 85 2.09 -47.75 10.36
C LEU A 85 3.22 -46.90 10.97
N VAL A 86 3.23 -46.73 12.30
CA VAL A 86 4.27 -45.99 13.02
C VAL A 86 5.61 -46.71 12.93
N ALA A 87 5.64 -48.03 13.10
CA ALA A 87 6.86 -48.82 12.96
C ALA A 87 7.46 -48.76 11.54
N LEU A 88 6.63 -48.58 10.50
CA LEU A 88 7.08 -48.54 9.11
C LEU A 88 7.58 -47.18 8.64
N GLY A 89 7.14 -46.07 9.25
CA GLY A 89 7.60 -44.76 8.80
C GLY A 89 7.39 -43.61 9.78
N GLY A 90 7.45 -43.87 11.08
CA GLY A 90 7.39 -42.86 12.13
C GLY A 90 5.99 -42.37 12.49
N PRO A 91 5.88 -41.40 13.41
CA PRO A 91 4.60 -40.90 13.92
C PRO A 91 3.61 -40.49 12.82
N LEU A 92 2.33 -40.83 13.02
CA LEU A 92 1.24 -40.40 12.13
C LEU A 92 0.95 -38.91 12.35
N ARG A 93 0.87 -38.14 11.26
CA ARG A 93 0.50 -36.72 11.31
C ARG A 93 -1.00 -36.52 11.32
N ASP A 94 -1.50 -35.53 12.05
CA ASP A 94 -2.89 -35.07 11.94
C ASP A 94 -2.95 -33.89 10.97
N LEU A 95 -2.94 -34.17 9.66
CA LEU A 95 -2.94 -33.10 8.65
C LEU A 95 -4.22 -32.26 8.70
N ARG A 96 -5.32 -32.79 9.26
CA ARG A 96 -6.56 -32.02 9.45
C ARG A 96 -6.40 -31.07 10.63
N GLY A 97 -5.85 -31.56 11.75
CA GLY A 97 -5.50 -30.75 12.91
C GLY A 97 -4.52 -29.64 12.56
N GLU A 98 -3.39 -29.98 11.92
CA GLU A 98 -2.38 -29.02 11.47
C GLU A 98 -2.96 -27.91 10.57
N ARG A 99 -3.86 -28.27 9.65
CA ARG A 99 -4.55 -27.29 8.79
C ARG A 99 -5.49 -26.39 9.57
N ALA A 100 -6.25 -26.96 10.51
CA ALA A 100 -7.16 -26.20 11.36
C ALA A 100 -6.38 -25.25 12.29
N GLU A 101 -5.27 -25.71 12.88
CA GLU A 101 -4.36 -24.89 13.69
C GLU A 101 -3.75 -23.76 12.86
N ALA A 102 -3.28 -24.05 11.65
CA ALA A 102 -2.74 -23.01 10.77
C ALA A 102 -3.78 -21.98 10.33
N GLU A 103 -5.04 -22.40 10.10
CA GLU A 103 -6.14 -21.47 9.81
C GLU A 103 -6.49 -20.64 11.04
N GLN A 104 -6.58 -21.26 12.22
CA GLN A 104 -6.84 -20.57 13.48
C GLN A 104 -5.73 -19.55 13.80
N ALA A 105 -4.47 -19.89 13.53
CA ALA A 105 -3.34 -18.98 13.69
C ALA A 105 -3.44 -17.78 12.75
N ARG A 106 -3.80 -18.00 11.47
CA ARG A 106 -4.03 -16.90 10.51
C ARG A 106 -5.18 -16.01 10.94
N GLU A 107 -6.29 -16.58 11.40
CA GLU A 107 -7.44 -15.80 11.85
C GLU A 107 -7.10 -15.00 13.11
N SER A 108 -6.35 -15.59 14.04
CA SER A 108 -5.87 -14.90 15.24
C SER A 108 -4.90 -13.76 14.90
N ASP A 109 -3.99 -13.95 13.96
CA ASP A 109 -3.05 -12.92 13.50
C ASP A 109 -3.79 -11.75 12.83
N ARG A 110 -4.78 -12.04 11.98
CA ARG A 110 -5.64 -11.02 11.34
C ARG A 110 -6.44 -10.24 12.37
N ALA A 111 -7.06 -10.92 13.34
CA ALA A 111 -7.81 -10.29 14.41
C ALA A 111 -6.90 -9.39 15.27
N ALA A 112 -5.71 -9.87 15.63
CA ALA A 112 -4.73 -9.09 16.38
C ALA A 112 -4.24 -7.86 15.59
N GLY A 113 -3.95 -8.00 14.30
CA GLY A 113 -3.55 -6.88 13.45
C GLY A 113 -4.63 -5.81 13.32
N LEU A 114 -5.89 -6.20 13.12
CA LEU A 114 -7.01 -5.25 13.10
C LEU A 114 -7.19 -4.55 14.45
N ALA A 115 -7.04 -5.27 15.56
CA ALA A 115 -7.13 -4.68 16.90
C ALA A 115 -6.01 -3.67 17.16
N LEU A 116 -4.77 -3.98 16.78
CA LEU A 116 -3.62 -3.07 16.90
C LEU A 116 -3.81 -1.83 16.03
N LEU A 117 -4.19 -2.01 14.77
CA LEU A 117 -4.45 -0.89 13.86
C LEU A 117 -5.56 0.02 14.42
N ARG A 118 -6.64 -0.56 14.97
CA ARG A 118 -7.72 0.20 15.61
C ARG A 118 -7.24 1.01 16.81
N GLY A 119 -6.35 0.43 17.62
CA GLY A 119 -5.71 1.16 18.70
C GLY A 119 -4.88 2.35 18.22
N ALA A 120 -4.22 2.22 17.06
CA ALA A 120 -3.34 3.27 16.51
C ALA A 120 -4.07 4.38 15.75
N VAL A 121 -5.16 4.06 15.05
CA VAL A 121 -5.87 5.03 14.17
C VAL A 121 -7.20 5.52 14.76
N GLY A 122 -7.74 4.86 15.78
CA GLY A 122 -9.08 5.11 16.31
C GLY A 122 -10.12 4.10 15.80
N ASP A 123 -11.30 4.13 16.43
CA ASP A 123 -12.39 3.22 16.07
C ASP A 123 -13.07 3.66 14.78
N TRP A 124 -13.00 2.82 13.75
CA TRP A 124 -13.60 3.06 12.45
C TRP A 124 -14.92 2.30 12.31
N GLY A 125 -15.89 2.90 11.63
CA GLY A 125 -17.17 2.25 11.31
C GLY A 125 -17.06 1.16 10.23
N ASP A 126 -18.17 0.45 9.99
CA ASP A 126 -18.22 -0.67 9.04
C ASP A 126 -17.75 -0.28 7.62
N ASP A 127 -18.07 0.94 7.17
CA ASP A 127 -17.71 1.47 5.85
C ASP A 127 -16.19 1.50 5.58
N LEU A 128 -15.38 1.65 6.63
CA LEU A 128 -13.91 1.72 6.54
C LEU A 128 -13.23 0.38 6.87
N THR A 129 -13.99 -0.66 7.22
CA THR A 129 -13.42 -1.97 7.55
C THR A 129 -12.71 -2.61 6.35
N VAL A 130 -13.23 -2.40 5.13
CA VAL A 130 -12.58 -2.88 3.90
C VAL A 130 -11.24 -2.18 3.69
N VAL A 131 -11.17 -0.87 3.96
CA VAL A 131 -9.93 -0.09 3.89
C VAL A 131 -8.91 -0.61 4.90
N ALA A 132 -9.30 -0.76 6.16
CA ALA A 132 -8.43 -1.27 7.22
C ALA A 132 -7.86 -2.67 6.90
N ARG A 133 -8.69 -3.57 6.34
CA ARG A 133 -8.22 -4.88 5.85
C ARG A 133 -7.25 -4.74 4.68
N GLY A 134 -7.53 -3.85 3.73
CA GLY A 134 -6.69 -3.59 2.57
C GLY A 134 -5.31 -3.00 2.92
N ILE A 135 -5.19 -2.30 4.05
CA ILE A 135 -3.91 -1.82 4.60
C ILE A 135 -3.01 -3.00 4.98
N LEU A 136 -3.57 -4.01 5.66
CA LEU A 136 -2.80 -5.12 6.22
C LEU A 136 -2.66 -6.33 5.28
N GLN A 137 -3.60 -6.50 4.34
CA GLN A 137 -3.66 -7.63 3.42
C GLN A 137 -2.34 -7.98 2.68
N PRO A 138 -1.51 -7.01 2.24
CA PRO A 138 -0.26 -7.32 1.57
C PRO A 138 0.78 -8.02 2.45
N ALA A 139 0.65 -7.97 3.78
CA ALA A 139 1.62 -8.54 4.70
C ALA A 139 1.33 -10.01 5.05
N PRO A 140 2.39 -10.83 5.23
CA PRO A 140 2.25 -12.22 5.69
C PRO A 140 1.80 -12.33 7.15
N SER A 141 2.08 -11.31 7.98
CA SER A 141 1.56 -11.18 9.34
C SER A 141 0.93 -9.79 9.49
N TRP A 142 -0.37 -9.77 9.76
CA TRP A 142 -1.13 -8.55 10.00
C TRP A 142 -0.76 -7.94 11.34
N ALA A 143 -0.54 -8.77 12.37
CA ALA A 143 -0.16 -8.29 13.70
C ALA A 143 1.20 -7.57 13.68
N LEU A 144 2.20 -8.13 12.98
CA LEU A 144 3.51 -7.51 12.85
C LEU A 144 3.43 -6.16 12.13
N LEU A 145 2.82 -6.13 10.94
CA LEU A 145 2.69 -4.90 10.17
C LEU A 145 1.90 -3.82 10.94
N ALA A 146 0.81 -4.20 11.60
CA ALA A 146 0.02 -3.27 12.39
C ALA A 146 0.80 -2.72 13.59
N GLY A 147 1.66 -3.53 14.22
CA GLY A 147 2.57 -3.09 15.28
C GLY A 147 3.57 -2.05 14.77
N GLU A 148 4.25 -2.32 13.65
CA GLU A 148 5.19 -1.38 13.04
C GLU A 148 4.51 -0.07 12.60
N VAL A 149 3.29 -0.16 12.06
CA VAL A 149 2.46 1.00 11.74
C VAL A 149 2.12 1.80 13.01
N ALA A 150 1.74 1.13 14.09
CA ALA A 150 1.44 1.78 15.37
C ALA A 150 2.67 2.51 15.92
N ASP A 151 3.86 1.92 15.84
CA ASP A 151 5.11 2.54 16.26
C ASP A 151 5.42 3.81 15.45
N VAL A 152 5.20 3.77 14.12
CA VAL A 152 5.36 4.95 13.26
C VAL A 152 4.37 6.05 13.65
N LEU A 153 3.08 5.71 13.78
CA LEU A 153 2.03 6.66 14.14
C LEU A 153 2.26 7.29 15.52
N ALA A 154 2.80 6.53 16.48
CA ALA A 154 3.16 7.03 17.81
C ALA A 154 4.41 7.92 17.80
N ALA A 155 5.33 7.70 16.86
CA ALA A 155 6.52 8.52 16.67
C ALA A 155 6.28 9.80 15.85
N THR A 156 5.10 9.95 15.24
CA THR A 156 4.65 11.21 14.62
C THR A 156 4.14 12.19 15.68
N GLY A 157 4.40 13.49 15.50
CA GLY A 157 4.09 14.52 16.50
C GLY A 157 4.22 15.94 15.95
N GLU A 158 4.16 16.93 16.84
CA GLU A 158 4.19 18.35 16.46
C GLU A 158 5.54 18.80 15.88
N GLU A 159 6.65 18.18 16.30
CA GLU A 159 7.97 18.52 15.78
C GLU A 159 8.22 17.90 14.39
N PRO A 160 8.52 18.70 13.36
CA PRO A 160 8.69 18.17 12.01
C PRO A 160 9.93 17.28 11.87
N ARG A 161 9.77 16.06 11.35
CA ARG A 161 10.88 15.11 11.10
C ARG A 161 10.96 14.71 9.63
N ARG A 162 12.15 14.40 9.11
CA ARG A 162 12.28 13.85 7.75
C ARG A 162 11.86 12.38 7.71
N LEU A 163 11.23 11.96 6.61
CA LEU A 163 10.78 10.57 6.44
C LEU A 163 11.93 9.57 6.59
N ALA A 164 13.07 9.83 5.95
CA ALA A 164 14.26 8.98 6.03
C ALA A 164 14.86 8.93 7.45
N GLU A 165 14.83 10.05 8.19
CA GLU A 165 15.30 10.10 9.58
C GLU A 165 14.37 9.32 10.52
N LEU A 166 13.05 9.40 10.30
CA LEU A 166 12.06 8.62 11.04
C LEU A 166 12.24 7.11 10.77
N ALA A 167 12.37 6.74 9.50
CA ALA A 167 12.58 5.36 9.07
C ALA A 167 13.87 4.76 9.66
N ALA A 168 14.99 5.49 9.56
CA ALA A 168 16.27 5.06 10.13
C ALA A 168 16.22 4.93 11.66
N ALA A 169 15.51 5.82 12.35
CA ALA A 169 15.39 5.78 13.81
C ALA A 169 14.60 4.56 14.31
N LEU A 170 13.50 4.21 13.63
CA LEU A 170 12.63 3.11 14.05
C LEU A 170 13.13 1.75 13.56
N PHE A 171 13.61 1.68 12.31
CA PHE A 171 13.86 0.41 11.62
C PHE A 171 15.33 0.19 11.27
N ARG A 172 16.21 1.15 11.58
CA ARG A 172 17.63 1.14 11.17
C ARG A 172 17.80 1.03 9.65
N ASP A 173 16.80 1.50 8.90
CA ASP A 173 16.77 1.54 7.45
C ASP A 173 16.08 2.85 7.01
N PRO A 174 16.81 3.80 6.37
CA PRO A 174 16.23 5.07 5.93
C PRO A 174 15.17 4.90 4.83
N HIS A 175 15.07 3.73 4.19
CA HIS A 175 14.12 3.44 3.11
C HIS A 175 12.91 2.63 3.57
N ALA A 176 12.84 2.24 4.83
CA ALA A 176 11.77 1.36 5.35
C ALA A 176 10.36 1.95 5.19
N LEU A 177 10.23 3.27 5.06
CA LEU A 177 8.96 3.99 4.90
C LEU A 177 8.74 4.54 3.48
N ASP A 178 9.59 4.17 2.52
CA ASP A 178 9.45 4.63 1.14
C ASP A 178 8.17 4.10 0.49
N ARG A 179 7.66 4.82 -0.52
CA ARG A 179 6.45 4.46 -1.29
C ARG A 179 6.55 3.07 -1.94
N SER A 180 7.77 2.62 -2.23
CA SER A 180 8.07 1.30 -2.78
C SER A 180 7.88 0.16 -1.77
N THR A 181 7.88 0.43 -0.47
CA THR A 181 7.79 -0.59 0.59
C THR A 181 6.35 -0.88 1.01
N PRO A 182 6.02 -2.11 1.44
CA PRO A 182 4.72 -2.42 2.05
C PRO A 182 4.45 -1.61 3.31
N LEU A 183 5.45 -1.44 4.17
CA LEU A 183 5.32 -0.70 5.43
C LEU A 183 5.04 0.79 5.20
N GLY A 184 5.78 1.45 4.31
CA GLY A 184 5.52 2.84 3.93
C GLY A 184 4.10 3.05 3.40
N ARG A 185 3.63 2.16 2.50
CA ARG A 185 2.25 2.20 2.00
C ARG A 185 1.20 1.99 3.09
N ALA A 186 1.45 1.05 4.01
CA ALA A 186 0.55 0.80 5.13
C ALA A 186 0.49 2.00 6.08
N CYS A 187 1.62 2.62 6.40
CA CYS A 187 1.69 3.79 7.28
C CYS A 187 0.88 4.97 6.73
N VAL A 188 1.10 5.35 5.46
CA VAL A 188 0.39 6.50 4.85
C VAL A 188 -1.11 6.26 4.76
N ARG A 189 -1.54 5.06 4.35
CA ARG A 189 -2.97 4.71 4.36
C ARG A 189 -3.56 4.71 5.78
N SER A 190 -2.77 4.33 6.79
CA SER A 190 -3.20 4.36 8.20
C SER A 190 -3.29 5.78 8.75
N LEU A 191 -2.39 6.68 8.34
CA LEU A 191 -2.47 8.12 8.66
C LEU A 191 -3.73 8.75 8.07
N GLU A 192 -4.04 8.45 6.81
CA GLU A 192 -5.24 8.96 6.16
C GLU A 192 -6.52 8.33 6.73
N LEU A 193 -6.48 7.05 7.09
CA LEU A 193 -7.57 6.40 7.83
C LEU A 193 -7.78 7.07 9.20
N ARG A 194 -6.71 7.34 9.95
CA ARG A 194 -6.77 8.07 11.22
C ARG A 194 -7.41 9.44 11.02
N ARG A 195 -6.98 10.21 10.02
CA ARG A 195 -7.55 11.52 9.68
C ARG A 195 -9.05 11.43 9.40
N ALA A 196 -9.47 10.49 8.55
CA ALA A 196 -10.89 10.28 8.22
C ALA A 196 -11.73 9.94 9.46
N VAL A 197 -11.18 9.14 10.38
CA VAL A 197 -11.83 8.76 11.65
C VAL A 197 -11.90 9.93 12.63
N THR A 198 -10.81 10.68 12.82
CA THR A 198 -10.72 11.71 13.86
C THR A 198 -11.34 13.05 13.47
N GLU A 199 -11.21 13.44 12.20
CA GLU A 199 -11.64 14.76 11.72
C GLU A 199 -13.03 14.73 11.05
N GLY A 200 -13.54 13.54 10.73
CA GLY A 200 -14.82 13.38 10.02
C GLY A 200 -14.70 13.75 8.54
N GLY A 201 -14.37 12.77 7.70
CA GLY A 201 -14.27 12.96 6.25
C GLY A 201 -14.27 11.63 5.48
N SER A 202 -14.32 11.72 4.15
CA SER A 202 -14.15 10.53 3.30
C SER A 202 -12.68 10.10 3.23
N TYR A 203 -12.44 8.80 3.31
CA TYR A 203 -11.13 8.22 3.02
C TYR A 203 -10.84 8.33 1.53
N ARG A 204 -9.67 8.86 1.18
CA ARG A 204 -9.13 8.85 -0.18
C ARG A 204 -7.79 8.14 -0.16
N ASP A 205 -7.56 7.17 -1.06
CA ASP A 205 -6.31 6.40 -0.99
C ASP A 205 -5.10 7.30 -1.32
N PRO A 206 -4.18 7.52 -0.35
CA PRO A 206 -3.07 8.43 -0.54
C PRO A 206 -2.02 7.91 -1.54
N LEU A 207 -2.21 6.70 -2.09
CA LEU A 207 -1.40 6.14 -3.14
C LEU A 207 -1.86 6.49 -4.56
N GLU A 208 -3.02 7.13 -4.74
CA GLU A 208 -3.53 7.54 -6.07
C GLU A 208 -2.56 8.49 -6.79
N ASP A 209 -1.91 9.39 -6.06
CA ASP A 209 -0.93 10.32 -6.61
C ASP A 209 0.21 10.66 -5.62
N ALA A 210 1.22 11.39 -6.09
CA ALA A 210 2.40 11.77 -5.29
C ALA A 210 2.08 12.83 -4.22
N GLN A 211 1.05 13.64 -4.45
CA GLN A 211 0.69 14.72 -3.58
C GLN A 211 -0.07 14.22 -2.35
N LEU A 212 -1.05 13.34 -2.52
CA LEU A 212 -1.78 12.74 -1.39
C LEU A 212 -0.85 11.97 -0.46
N TRP A 213 0.13 11.27 -1.03
CA TRP A 213 1.20 10.62 -0.27
C TRP A 213 1.95 11.60 0.62
N SER A 214 2.41 12.72 0.02
CA SER A 214 3.21 13.72 0.72
C SER A 214 2.36 14.51 1.72
N ALA A 215 1.09 14.75 1.41
CA ALA A 215 0.13 15.43 2.27
C ALA A 215 -0.23 14.58 3.50
N ALA A 216 -0.43 13.27 3.34
CA ALA A 216 -0.69 12.37 4.47
C ALA A 216 0.49 12.30 5.44
N TRP A 217 1.74 12.28 4.95
CA TRP A 217 2.92 12.42 5.80
C TRP A 217 3.01 13.81 6.45
N ALA A 218 2.79 14.88 5.67
CA ALA A 218 2.87 16.25 6.17
C ALA A 218 1.84 16.53 7.27
N GLY A 219 0.62 16.01 7.13
CA GLY A 219 -0.42 16.06 8.17
C GLY A 219 -0.03 15.36 9.48
N ALA A 220 0.97 14.50 9.44
CA ALA A 220 1.56 13.84 10.61
C ALA A 220 2.91 14.48 11.03
N GLY A 221 3.24 15.67 10.54
CA GLY A 221 4.52 16.33 10.83
C GLY A 221 5.73 15.68 10.14
N VAL A 222 5.54 14.80 9.16
CA VAL A 222 6.61 14.11 8.46
C VAL A 222 6.88 14.75 7.09
N ILE A 223 8.14 15.07 6.85
CA ILE A 223 8.60 15.76 5.64
C ILE A 223 9.24 14.73 4.71
N CYS A 224 8.62 14.48 3.55
CA CYS A 224 9.18 13.57 2.56
C CYS A 224 10.40 14.16 1.85
N ASP A 225 10.24 15.33 1.22
CA ASP A 225 11.31 16.07 0.57
C ASP A 225 10.92 17.56 0.44
N ALA A 226 11.49 18.42 1.30
CA ALA A 226 11.15 19.84 1.32
C ALA A 226 12.02 20.71 0.41
N VAL A 227 13.04 20.17 -0.25
CA VAL A 227 13.99 20.95 -1.07
C VAL A 227 13.85 20.62 -2.55
N SER A 228 13.58 19.37 -2.91
CA SER A 228 13.32 19.02 -4.31
C SER A 228 11.87 19.29 -4.72
N ALA A 229 10.95 19.48 -3.76
CA ALA A 229 9.64 20.07 -4.04
C ALA A 229 9.79 21.59 -4.21
N GLN A 230 9.62 22.07 -5.44
CA GLN A 230 9.89 23.45 -5.84
C GLN A 230 8.75 24.05 -6.66
N VAL A 231 8.65 25.37 -6.66
CA VAL A 231 7.77 26.16 -7.52
C VAL A 231 8.54 27.39 -8.00
N LEU A 232 8.42 27.70 -9.29
CA LEU A 232 9.09 28.85 -9.88
C LEU A 232 8.13 30.05 -9.86
N VAL A 233 8.60 31.20 -9.40
CA VAL A 233 7.74 32.39 -9.23
C VAL A 233 8.42 33.63 -9.80
N LEU A 234 7.62 34.62 -10.20
CA LEU A 234 8.08 35.92 -10.64
C LEU A 234 7.24 37.02 -9.95
N ASN A 235 7.91 38.01 -9.38
CA ASN A 235 7.31 39.22 -8.79
C ASN A 235 6.13 38.97 -7.83
N LEU A 236 6.13 37.86 -7.07
CA LEU A 236 5.11 37.63 -6.05
C LEU A 236 5.27 38.61 -4.88
N PRO A 237 4.28 39.49 -4.61
CA PRO A 237 4.37 40.48 -3.54
C PRO A 237 4.02 39.83 -2.19
N LEU A 238 4.87 38.90 -1.74
CA LEU A 238 4.69 38.23 -0.46
C LEU A 238 5.08 39.16 0.71
N THR A 239 4.38 39.04 1.82
CA THR A 239 4.67 39.72 3.09
C THR A 239 4.76 38.68 4.21
N GLY A 240 5.42 38.97 5.32
CA GLY A 240 5.58 38.05 6.45
C GLY A 240 7.05 37.73 6.79
N ASN A 241 7.28 36.62 7.49
CA ASN A 241 8.61 36.23 8.00
C ASN A 241 9.19 34.95 7.35
N ALA A 242 8.39 34.23 6.55
CA ALA A 242 8.85 33.04 5.85
C ALA A 242 10.04 33.37 4.93
N PRO A 243 11.01 32.45 4.75
CA PRO A 243 12.14 32.66 3.84
C PRO A 243 11.72 33.03 2.40
N ALA A 244 10.61 32.50 1.92
CA ALA A 244 10.03 32.80 0.60
C ALA A 244 9.80 34.30 0.39
N VAL A 245 9.38 35.02 1.43
CA VAL A 245 9.18 36.49 1.37
C VAL A 245 10.47 37.18 0.97
N ARG A 246 11.58 36.88 1.65
CA ARG A 246 12.88 37.50 1.34
C ARG A 246 13.41 37.09 -0.04
N LEU A 247 13.17 35.85 -0.45
CA LEU A 247 13.59 35.37 -1.77
C LEU A 247 12.86 36.11 -2.90
N CYS A 248 11.55 36.30 -2.80
CA CYS A 248 10.78 37.06 -3.79
C CYS A 248 11.23 38.53 -3.89
N HIS A 249 11.60 39.16 -2.76
CA HIS A 249 12.04 40.56 -2.74
C HIS A 249 13.50 40.75 -3.16
N ALA A 250 14.33 39.70 -3.14
CA ALA A 250 15.76 39.82 -3.40
C ALA A 250 16.11 40.02 -4.89
N ALA A 251 15.22 39.61 -5.80
CA ALA A 251 15.48 39.63 -7.24
C ALA A 251 14.24 40.11 -8.02
N PRO A 252 13.84 41.39 -7.90
CA PRO A 252 12.69 41.93 -8.63
C PRO A 252 12.92 41.80 -10.14
N GLY A 253 11.96 41.20 -10.84
CA GLY A 253 12.01 40.95 -12.28
C GLY A 253 12.74 39.69 -12.71
N GLU A 254 13.28 38.90 -11.78
CA GLU A 254 13.95 37.64 -12.07
C GLU A 254 13.10 36.46 -11.56
N PRO A 255 12.94 35.37 -12.31
CA PRO A 255 12.31 34.15 -11.81
C PRO A 255 13.10 33.53 -10.64
N VAL A 256 12.40 33.18 -9.56
CA VAL A 256 13.00 32.63 -8.35
C VAL A 256 12.38 31.28 -8.01
N TRP A 257 13.23 30.27 -7.77
CA TRP A 257 12.78 28.98 -7.23
C TRP A 257 12.49 29.09 -5.73
N LEU A 258 11.25 28.79 -5.34
CA LEU A 258 10.86 28.57 -3.97
C LEU A 258 10.80 27.08 -3.69
N THR A 259 11.39 26.65 -2.58
CA THR A 259 11.25 25.27 -2.10
C THR A 259 10.10 25.18 -1.11
N LEU A 260 9.52 24.00 -0.90
CA LEU A 260 8.53 23.79 0.18
C LEU A 260 9.09 24.24 1.55
N ARG A 261 10.39 24.05 1.79
CA ARG A 261 11.06 24.54 3.00
C ARG A 261 11.02 26.06 3.12
N SER A 262 11.12 26.79 2.02
CA SER A 262 11.13 28.26 2.03
C SER A 262 9.76 28.86 2.37
N LEU A 263 8.68 28.10 2.19
CA LEU A 263 7.31 28.51 2.53
C LEU A 263 6.96 28.34 4.02
N ARG A 264 7.87 27.78 4.84
CA ARG A 264 7.64 27.61 6.28
C ARG A 264 7.67 28.95 7.02
N GLY A 265 6.65 29.18 7.83
CA GLY A 265 6.47 30.40 8.63
C GLY A 265 5.24 31.16 8.17
N ALA A 266 5.09 32.39 8.66
CA ALA A 266 3.98 33.25 8.27
C ALA A 266 4.30 33.97 6.96
N TRP A 267 3.41 33.86 5.99
CA TRP A 267 3.44 34.66 4.78
C TRP A 267 2.03 34.89 4.25
N GLU A 268 1.83 36.00 3.55
CA GLU A 268 0.57 36.38 2.91
C GLU A 268 0.86 37.13 1.60
N LEU A 269 -0.05 37.04 0.63
CA LEU A 269 0.00 37.87 -0.57
C LEU A 269 -0.44 39.31 -0.23
N ALA A 270 0.25 40.32 -0.78
CA ALA A 270 -0.19 41.70 -0.65
C ALA A 270 -1.63 41.89 -1.14
N ARG A 271 -2.42 42.65 -0.37
CA ARG A 271 -3.86 42.87 -0.65
C ARG A 271 -4.08 43.46 -2.04
N GLY A 272 -5.05 42.90 -2.76
CA GLY A 272 -5.45 43.37 -4.08
C GLY A 272 -4.57 42.87 -5.23
N ALA A 273 -3.52 42.10 -4.96
CA ALA A 273 -2.76 41.45 -6.02
C ALA A 273 -3.58 40.32 -6.67
N GLU A 274 -3.52 40.24 -8.00
CA GLU A 274 -3.95 39.07 -8.76
C GLU A 274 -2.71 38.27 -9.16
N VAL A 275 -2.86 36.95 -9.28
CA VAL A 275 -1.76 36.04 -9.61
C VAL A 275 -2.06 35.33 -10.93
N PHE A 276 -1.07 35.25 -11.80
CA PHE A 276 -1.11 34.42 -12.99
C PHE A 276 -0.42 33.09 -12.70
N VAL A 277 -0.92 32.01 -13.29
CA VAL A 277 -0.37 30.67 -13.12
C VAL A 277 -0.25 30.02 -14.48
N CYS A 278 0.93 29.53 -14.83
CA CYS A 278 1.21 28.79 -16.06
C CYS A 278 1.91 27.46 -15.75
N GLU A 279 1.96 26.56 -16.73
CA GLU A 279 2.71 25.31 -16.60
C GLU A 279 4.17 25.48 -17.02
N ASN A 280 4.39 26.22 -18.11
CA ASN A 280 5.62 26.23 -18.85
C ASN A 280 6.55 27.36 -18.37
N PRO A 281 7.82 27.06 -18.03
CA PRO A 281 8.80 28.07 -17.61
C PRO A 281 9.05 29.16 -18.66
N THR A 282 8.87 28.86 -19.95
CA THR A 282 9.08 29.80 -21.06
C THR A 282 8.24 31.06 -20.89
N VAL A 283 7.04 30.96 -20.31
CA VAL A 283 6.17 32.11 -20.03
C VAL A 283 6.80 33.04 -19.00
N LEU A 284 7.44 32.49 -17.94
CA LEU A 284 8.11 33.29 -16.90
C LEU A 284 9.38 33.92 -17.43
N GLU A 285 10.18 33.16 -18.16
CA GLU A 285 11.41 33.64 -18.79
C GLU A 285 11.10 34.82 -19.71
N ALA A 286 10.12 34.67 -20.59
CA ALA A 286 9.73 35.73 -21.52
C ALA A 286 9.09 36.95 -20.81
N ALA A 287 8.37 36.73 -19.70
CA ALA A 287 7.80 37.81 -18.90
C ALA A 287 8.87 38.60 -18.15
N ALA A 288 9.87 37.92 -17.62
CA ALA A 288 11.06 38.52 -17.00
C ALA A 288 11.86 39.32 -18.03
N ASP A 289 12.19 38.73 -19.19
CA ASP A 289 12.94 39.39 -20.26
C ASP A 289 12.23 40.67 -20.76
N ARG A 290 10.89 40.63 -20.87
CA ARG A 290 10.12 41.71 -21.47
C ARG A 290 9.74 42.81 -20.50
N HIS A 291 9.28 42.44 -19.31
CA HIS A 291 8.68 43.38 -18.35
C HIS A 291 9.50 43.52 -17.07
N GLY A 292 10.43 42.60 -16.78
CA GLY A 292 11.24 42.60 -15.58
C GLY A 292 10.40 42.81 -14.32
N ALA A 293 10.82 43.75 -13.47
CA ALA A 293 10.12 44.08 -12.22
C ALA A 293 8.70 44.64 -12.43
N ALA A 294 8.36 45.08 -13.64
CA ALA A 294 7.02 45.55 -13.99
C ALA A 294 6.09 44.41 -14.45
N SER A 295 6.55 43.15 -14.51
CA SER A 295 5.67 42.02 -14.78
C SER A 295 4.70 41.79 -13.63
N ARG A 296 3.45 41.42 -13.95
CA ARG A 296 2.46 41.01 -12.95
C ARG A 296 2.91 39.74 -12.21
N PRO A 297 2.43 39.51 -10.97
CA PRO A 297 2.81 38.34 -10.19
C PRO A 297 2.46 37.03 -10.90
N LEU A 298 3.43 36.13 -11.04
CA LEU A 298 3.30 34.92 -11.86
C LEU A 298 3.91 33.70 -11.14
N VAL A 299 3.25 32.55 -11.29
CA VAL A 299 3.65 31.25 -10.73
C VAL A 299 3.72 30.23 -11.85
N CYS A 300 4.81 29.48 -11.93
CA CYS A 300 4.97 28.35 -12.84
C CYS A 300 4.94 27.04 -12.05
N THR A 301 4.05 26.15 -12.44
CA THR A 301 3.95 24.82 -11.83
C THR A 301 5.03 23.85 -12.34
N PHE A 302 5.66 24.16 -13.48
CA PHE A 302 6.72 23.36 -14.11
C PHE A 302 6.25 21.92 -14.35
N GLY A 303 5.14 21.78 -15.09
CA GLY A 303 4.39 20.53 -15.23
C GLY A 303 3.30 20.37 -14.18
N LEU A 304 3.02 19.11 -13.78
CA LEU A 304 2.05 18.82 -12.71
C LEU A 304 2.47 19.53 -11.40
N PRO A 305 1.57 20.24 -10.69
CA PRO A 305 1.99 21.05 -9.56
C PRO A 305 2.59 20.21 -8.43
N SER A 306 3.79 20.59 -8.01
CA SER A 306 4.52 20.00 -6.89
C SER A 306 3.86 20.31 -5.53
N GLN A 307 4.33 19.68 -4.45
CA GLN A 307 3.86 20.04 -3.10
C GLN A 307 4.13 21.51 -2.75
N ALA A 308 5.26 22.08 -3.21
CA ALA A 308 5.56 23.49 -2.99
C ALA A 308 4.62 24.41 -3.78
N ALA A 309 4.27 24.02 -5.02
CA ALA A 309 3.32 24.77 -5.82
C ALA A 309 1.93 24.75 -5.18
N TRP A 310 1.48 23.59 -4.69
CA TRP A 310 0.21 23.50 -3.98
C TRP A 310 0.20 24.29 -2.68
N GLU A 311 1.21 24.13 -1.82
CA GLU A 311 1.33 24.88 -0.55
C GLU A 311 1.24 26.40 -0.80
N LEU A 312 1.99 26.89 -1.81
CA LEU A 312 1.95 28.29 -2.21
C LEU A 312 0.55 28.66 -2.71
N LEU A 313 0.01 27.95 -3.70
CA LEU A 313 -1.24 28.36 -4.35
C LEU A 313 -2.46 28.27 -3.43
N THR A 314 -2.56 27.24 -2.58
CA THR A 314 -3.65 27.15 -1.58
C THR A 314 -3.47 28.15 -0.44
N GLY A 315 -2.22 28.46 -0.07
CA GLY A 315 -1.91 29.45 0.95
C GLY A 315 -2.20 30.90 0.53
N LEU A 316 -2.37 31.17 -0.78
CA LEU A 316 -2.83 32.48 -1.27
C LEU A 316 -4.25 32.82 -0.77
N GLY A 317 -5.07 31.83 -0.44
CA GLY A 317 -6.46 32.02 -0.03
C GLY A 317 -7.39 32.37 -1.20
N ASP A 318 -8.40 33.22 -0.94
CA ASP A 318 -9.39 33.64 -1.95
C ASP A 318 -8.86 34.79 -2.83
N VAL A 319 -7.78 34.49 -3.56
CA VAL A 319 -7.15 35.41 -4.51
C VAL A 319 -7.59 35.06 -5.92
N ARG A 320 -7.79 36.08 -6.76
CA ARG A 320 -8.04 35.87 -8.19
C ARG A 320 -6.78 35.33 -8.86
N CYS A 321 -6.88 34.09 -9.33
CA CYS A 321 -5.83 33.36 -10.01
C CYS A 321 -6.22 33.10 -11.47
N HIS A 322 -5.39 33.54 -12.41
CA HIS A 322 -5.58 33.32 -13.84
C HIS A 322 -4.71 32.12 -14.26
N VAL A 323 -5.33 30.96 -14.49
CA VAL A 323 -4.63 29.67 -14.69
C VAL A 323 -4.60 29.25 -16.16
N ARG A 324 -3.42 28.83 -16.63
CA ARG A 324 -3.19 28.25 -17.95
C ARG A 324 -2.23 27.07 -17.85
N ALA A 325 -2.32 26.18 -18.81
CA ALA A 325 -1.35 25.13 -19.10
C ALA A 325 -1.42 24.83 -20.62
N ASP A 326 -0.67 23.85 -21.09
CA ASP A 326 -0.72 23.45 -22.49
C ASP A 326 -2.09 22.88 -22.89
N GLY A 327 -2.48 23.10 -24.14
CA GLY A 327 -3.76 22.65 -24.72
C GLY A 327 -3.86 21.13 -24.95
N ASP A 328 -3.27 20.31 -24.10
CA ASP A 328 -3.29 18.85 -24.19
C ASP A 328 -4.02 18.21 -22.99
N VAL A 329 -4.07 16.87 -22.97
CA VAL A 329 -4.77 16.12 -21.91
C VAL A 329 -4.16 16.39 -20.51
N VAL A 330 -2.84 16.60 -20.44
CA VAL A 330 -2.13 16.84 -19.17
C VAL A 330 -2.35 18.27 -18.71
N GLY A 331 -2.24 19.26 -19.59
CA GLY A 331 -2.48 20.66 -19.25
C GLY A 331 -3.93 20.91 -18.84
N TRP A 332 -4.92 20.30 -19.51
CA TRP A 332 -6.32 20.34 -19.05
C TRP A 332 -6.51 19.69 -17.68
N ARG A 333 -5.76 18.62 -17.37
CA ARG A 333 -5.76 18.00 -16.03
C ARG A 333 -5.22 18.97 -14.98
N ILE A 334 -4.13 19.70 -15.27
CA ILE A 334 -3.54 20.70 -14.36
C ILE A 334 -4.55 21.81 -14.08
N VAL A 335 -5.12 22.40 -15.14
CA VAL A 335 -6.08 23.52 -15.02
C VAL A 335 -7.32 23.10 -14.24
N ASN A 336 -7.88 21.93 -14.51
CA ASN A 336 -9.03 21.43 -13.76
C ASN A 336 -8.70 21.19 -12.28
N GLN A 337 -7.54 20.60 -11.97
CA GLN A 337 -7.12 20.42 -10.58
C GLN A 337 -6.97 21.75 -9.83
N LEU A 338 -6.38 22.77 -10.48
CA LEU A 338 -6.23 24.10 -9.91
C LEU A 338 -7.60 24.74 -9.65
N ARG A 339 -8.51 24.67 -10.62
CA ARG A 339 -9.86 25.22 -10.50
C ARG A 339 -10.71 24.53 -9.44
N ASP A 340 -10.56 23.22 -9.27
CA ASP A 340 -11.30 22.46 -8.28
C ASP A 340 -10.86 22.80 -6.84
N ARG A 341 -9.59 23.19 -6.65
CA ARG A 341 -9.02 23.44 -5.32
C ARG A 341 -8.88 24.91 -4.94
N LEU A 342 -8.84 25.82 -5.92
CA LEU A 342 -8.65 27.25 -5.69
C LEU A 342 -9.96 27.98 -6.01
N PRO A 343 -10.69 28.49 -5.00
CA PRO A 343 -11.99 29.15 -5.20
C PRO A 343 -11.94 30.33 -6.19
N GLY A 344 -10.82 31.05 -6.24
CA GLY A 344 -10.61 32.21 -7.10
C GLY A 344 -9.94 31.91 -8.46
N ALA A 345 -9.85 30.65 -8.89
CA ALA A 345 -9.18 30.28 -10.14
C ALA A 345 -10.09 30.37 -11.38
N PHE A 346 -9.63 31.12 -12.38
CA PHE A 346 -10.27 31.33 -13.69
C PHE A 346 -9.32 30.91 -14.81
N THR A 347 -9.85 30.35 -15.91
CA THR A 347 -9.00 30.02 -17.06
C THR A 347 -8.44 31.28 -17.71
N TRP A 348 -7.17 31.24 -18.07
CA TRP A 348 -6.44 32.34 -18.70
C TRP A 348 -6.22 32.05 -20.18
N ARG A 349 -6.95 32.77 -21.04
CA ARG A 349 -6.93 32.59 -22.51
C ARG A 349 -7.09 31.13 -22.95
N MET A 350 -7.81 30.34 -22.16
CA MET A 350 -8.00 28.91 -22.37
C MET A 350 -9.50 28.59 -22.31
N PRO A 351 -10.25 28.87 -23.40
CA PRO A 351 -11.64 28.46 -23.49
C PRO A 351 -11.76 26.93 -23.50
N GLU A 352 -12.93 26.40 -23.15
CA GLU A 352 -13.18 24.96 -23.15
C GLU A 352 -12.81 24.34 -24.52
N GLY A 353 -12.01 23.27 -24.49
CA GLY A 353 -11.54 22.60 -25.70
C GLY A 353 -10.39 23.28 -26.44
N CYS A 354 -9.78 24.34 -25.88
CA CYS A 354 -8.53 24.92 -26.40
C CYS A 354 -7.43 23.86 -26.54
N THR A 355 -6.75 23.86 -27.69
CA THR A 355 -5.64 22.96 -28.03
C THR A 355 -4.30 23.68 -28.22
N ALA A 356 -4.25 24.99 -27.99
CA ALA A 356 -3.04 25.79 -28.20
C ALA A 356 -2.08 25.62 -27.02
N TYR A 357 -0.80 25.40 -27.32
CA TYR A 357 0.29 25.39 -26.34
C TYR A 357 0.57 26.81 -25.81
N GLU A 358 1.25 26.92 -24.67
CA GLU A 358 1.57 28.23 -24.08
C GLU A 358 2.50 29.07 -24.97
N GLU A 359 3.44 28.44 -25.67
CA GLU A 359 4.38 29.11 -26.58
C GLU A 359 3.69 29.68 -27.83
N GLU A 360 2.61 29.05 -28.31
CA GLU A 360 1.85 29.53 -29.46
C GLU A 360 1.11 30.84 -29.16
N LEU A 361 0.76 31.07 -27.90
CA LEU A 361 0.06 32.28 -27.45
C LEU A 361 0.98 33.23 -26.68
N LEU A 362 2.29 33.01 -26.71
CA LEU A 362 3.23 33.71 -25.82
C LEU A 362 3.10 35.24 -25.89
N GLU A 363 2.97 35.82 -27.08
CA GLU A 363 2.80 37.28 -27.24
C GLU A 363 1.50 37.80 -26.59
N ASP A 364 0.40 37.04 -26.73
CA ASP A 364 -0.88 37.37 -26.10
C ASP A 364 -0.80 37.24 -24.58
N LEU A 365 -0.16 36.18 -24.08
CA LEU A 365 0.05 35.97 -22.64
C LEU A 365 0.92 37.10 -22.06
N LEU A 366 2.00 37.47 -22.73
CA LEU A 366 2.87 38.56 -22.30
C LEU A 366 2.16 39.92 -22.29
N SER A 367 1.14 40.12 -23.14
CA SER A 367 0.34 41.35 -23.12
C SER A 367 -0.46 41.51 -21.82
N ASP A 368 -0.98 40.40 -21.27
CA ASP A 368 -1.75 40.41 -20.01
C ASP A 368 -0.86 40.54 -18.77
N LEU A 369 0.40 40.11 -18.89
CA LEU A 369 1.40 40.14 -17.81
C LEU A 369 2.09 41.50 -17.65
N LYS A 370 1.75 42.49 -18.47
CA LYS A 370 2.24 43.86 -18.27
C LYS A 370 1.59 44.45 -17.02
N GLY A 371 2.40 44.77 -16.01
CA GLY A 371 1.92 45.44 -14.81
C GLY A 371 1.55 46.89 -15.09
N ASP A 372 0.59 47.40 -14.32
CA ASP A 372 0.34 48.84 -14.26
C ASP A 372 1.57 49.48 -13.64
N THR A 373 2.25 50.38 -14.37
CA THR A 373 3.37 51.16 -13.82
C THR A 373 2.86 52.08 -12.72
N LEU A 374 2.73 51.55 -11.50
CA LEU A 374 2.88 52.36 -10.31
C LEU A 374 4.39 52.54 -10.13
N GLY A 375 4.88 53.66 -10.65
CA GLY A 375 6.25 54.09 -10.46
C GLY A 375 6.62 54.20 -8.98
N PRO A 376 7.93 54.29 -8.67
CA PRO A 376 8.43 54.33 -7.29
C PRO A 376 7.81 55.44 -6.44
#